data_AF-A0A969XW04-F1
#
_entry.id   AF-A0A969XW04-F1
#
_cell.length_a   1.000
_cell.length_b   1.000
_cell.length_c   1.000
_cell.angle_alpha   90.00
_cell.angle_beta   90.00
_cell.angle_gamma   90.00
#
_symmetry.space_group_name_H-M   'P 1'
#
loop_
_entity.id
_entity.type
_entity.pdbx_description
1 polymer ?
#
loop_
_entity_poly.entity_id
_entity_poly.type
_entity_poly.pdbx_seq_one_letter_code
_entity_poly.pdbx_strand_id
1 'polypeptide(L)'
;MTETGIRDGRRLTELLTRQRDAYRALADLAARQRTAIDGDQPEVLLRILADRQRCINEVTDLNEQLEPFRRRWDAIRAALGAAERLAVCELVDQVQDLLAGILNQDEGDCDLLRRRTDAIRGAAATASAGRQLNSAYGAAAYGAGGYGAGTYVDRTDEEHTTR
;
A
#
# COMPACT_ATOMS: atom_id res chain seq x y z
N MET A 1 -43.23 21.80 -12.44
CA MET A 1 -42.02 21.56 -11.63
C MET A 1 -42.31 22.02 -10.20
N THR A 2 -42.23 21.13 -9.22
CA THR A 2 -42.40 21.47 -7.81
C THR A 2 -41.10 22.00 -7.24
N GLU A 3 -41.15 23.02 -6.37
CA GLU A 3 -39.96 23.63 -5.75
C GLU A 3 -39.06 22.59 -5.03
N THR A 4 -39.69 21.58 -4.43
CA THR A 4 -39.00 20.43 -3.81
C THR A 4 -38.18 19.61 -4.81
N GLY A 5 -38.67 19.43 -6.04
CA GLY A 5 -37.97 18.64 -7.06
C GLY A 5 -36.70 19.33 -7.57
N ILE A 6 -36.73 20.66 -7.66
CA ILE A 6 -35.57 21.48 -8.06
C ILE A 6 -34.47 21.41 -6.98
N ARG A 7 -34.87 21.48 -5.70
CA ARG A 7 -33.93 21.38 -4.56
C ARG A 7 -33.31 19.97 -4.48
N ASP A 8 -34.12 18.93 -4.63
CA ASP A 8 -33.65 17.54 -4.63
C ASP A 8 -32.69 17.27 -5.80
N GLY A 9 -33.00 17.80 -6.99
CA GLY A 9 -32.15 17.71 -8.17
C GLY A 9 -30.78 18.37 -8.00
N ARG A 10 -30.75 19.61 -7.49
CA ARG A 10 -29.50 20.32 -7.20
C ARG A 10 -28.64 19.58 -6.20
N ARG A 11 -29.26 19.09 -5.11
CA ARG A 11 -28.55 18.34 -4.07
C ARG A 11 -27.98 17.03 -4.61
N LEU A 12 -28.72 16.32 -5.44
CA LEU A 12 -28.25 15.09 -6.08
C LEU A 12 -27.02 15.36 -6.96
N THR A 13 -27.07 16.39 -7.81
CA THR A 13 -25.95 16.79 -8.67
C THR A 13 -24.71 17.15 -7.85
N GLU A 14 -24.87 17.90 -6.75
CA GLU A 14 -23.77 18.22 -5.83
C GLU A 14 -23.12 16.97 -5.23
N LEU A 15 -23.94 16.02 -4.74
CA LEU A 15 -23.44 14.78 -4.14
C LEU A 15 -22.71 13.90 -5.15
N LEU A 16 -23.27 13.74 -6.36
CA LEU A 16 -22.64 12.97 -7.43
C LEU A 16 -21.33 13.62 -7.92
N THR A 17 -21.30 14.96 -7.99
CA THR A 17 -20.09 15.70 -8.35
C THR A 17 -18.98 15.45 -7.34
N ARG A 18 -19.29 15.57 -6.03
CA ARG A 18 -18.33 15.26 -4.96
C ARG A 18 -17.88 13.81 -4.98
N GLN A 19 -18.79 12.87 -5.25
CA GLN A 19 -18.45 11.46 -5.34
C GLN A 19 -17.49 11.19 -6.50
N ARG A 20 -17.75 11.77 -7.68
CA ARG A 20 -16.84 11.71 -8.83
C ARG A 20 -15.47 12.27 -8.48
N ASP A 21 -15.41 13.43 -7.82
CA ASP A 21 -14.15 14.09 -7.50
C ASP A 21 -13.33 13.28 -6.47
N ALA A 22 -14.00 12.65 -5.49
CA ALA A 22 -13.37 11.72 -4.55
C ALA A 22 -12.80 10.47 -5.27
N TYR A 23 -13.53 9.91 -6.24
CA TYR A 23 -13.01 8.80 -7.06
C TYR A 23 -11.83 9.23 -7.94
N ARG A 24 -11.87 10.43 -8.54
CA ARG A 24 -10.70 10.95 -9.28
C ARG A 24 -9.48 11.08 -8.38
N ALA A 25 -9.65 11.60 -7.17
CA ALA A 25 -8.56 11.68 -6.20
C ALA A 25 -8.01 10.29 -5.84
N LEU A 26 -8.88 9.27 -5.69
CA LEU A 26 -8.45 7.89 -5.47
C LEU A 26 -7.63 7.34 -6.65
N ALA A 27 -8.06 7.58 -7.89
CA ALA A 27 -7.32 7.16 -9.08
C ALA A 27 -5.93 7.83 -9.17
N ASP A 28 -5.86 9.13 -8.90
CA ASP A 28 -4.59 9.87 -8.88
C ASP A 28 -3.65 9.34 -7.78
N LEU A 29 -4.18 9.03 -6.61
CA LEU A 29 -3.42 8.43 -5.51
C LEU A 29 -2.93 7.02 -5.87
N ALA A 30 -3.74 6.21 -6.56
CA ALA A 30 -3.34 4.91 -7.07
C ALA A 30 -2.14 5.03 -8.03
N ALA A 31 -2.19 5.96 -8.98
CA ALA A 31 -1.08 6.20 -9.90
C ALA A 31 0.20 6.63 -9.17
N ARG A 32 0.08 7.49 -8.16
CA ARG A 32 1.22 7.91 -7.31
C ARG A 32 1.76 6.77 -6.45
N GLN A 33 0.90 5.87 -5.97
CA GLN A 33 1.28 4.70 -5.21
C GLN A 33 2.23 3.83 -6.02
N ARG A 34 1.90 3.59 -7.29
CA ARG A 34 2.72 2.82 -8.22
C ARG A 34 4.11 3.42 -8.40
N THR A 35 4.18 4.72 -8.63
CA THR A 35 5.48 5.44 -8.71
C THR A 35 6.28 5.35 -7.42
N ALA A 36 5.62 5.46 -6.25
CA ALA A 36 6.28 5.37 -4.94
C ALA A 36 6.81 3.95 -4.66
N ILE A 37 6.05 2.92 -5.08
CA ILE A 37 6.50 1.53 -5.06
C ILE A 37 7.74 1.42 -5.92
N ASP A 38 7.67 1.77 -7.21
CA ASP A 38 8.81 1.65 -8.14
C ASP A 38 10.05 2.42 -7.66
N GLY A 39 9.87 3.57 -7.02
CA GLY A 39 10.94 4.40 -6.47
C GLY A 39 11.49 4.00 -5.10
N ASP A 40 10.98 2.93 -4.46
CA ASP A 40 11.38 2.45 -3.12
C ASP A 40 11.23 3.52 -2.02
N GLN A 41 10.10 4.25 -2.02
CA GLN A 41 9.82 5.37 -1.10
C GLN A 41 8.74 5.00 -0.06
N PRO A 42 9.07 4.27 1.02
CA PRO A 42 8.09 3.74 1.96
C PRO A 42 7.33 4.82 2.74
N GLU A 43 7.95 5.96 3.07
CA GLU A 43 7.28 7.06 3.78
C GLU A 43 6.22 7.72 2.89
N VAL A 44 6.50 7.84 1.59
CA VAL A 44 5.55 8.37 0.60
C VAL A 44 4.37 7.43 0.44
N LEU A 45 4.63 6.11 0.41
CA LEU A 45 3.60 5.09 0.35
C LEU A 45 2.63 5.17 1.55
N LEU A 46 3.14 5.31 2.78
CA LEU A 46 2.29 5.44 3.97
C LEU A 46 1.39 6.68 3.92
N ARG A 47 1.90 7.82 3.46
CA ARG A 47 1.08 9.02 3.27
C ARG A 47 -0.01 8.81 2.23
N ILE A 48 0.32 8.18 1.10
CA ILE A 48 -0.66 7.87 0.05
C ILE A 48 -1.77 6.97 0.59
N LEU A 49 -1.44 5.95 1.39
CA LEU A 49 -2.44 5.07 2.00
C LEU A 49 -3.37 5.82 2.95
N ALA A 50 -2.84 6.74 3.78
CA ALA A 50 -3.66 7.58 4.65
C ALA A 50 -4.60 8.49 3.85
N ASP A 51 -4.12 9.07 2.74
CA ASP A 51 -4.92 9.91 1.85
C ASP A 51 -6.03 9.10 1.17
N ARG A 52 -5.73 7.88 0.72
CA ARG A 52 -6.72 6.96 0.15
C ARG A 52 -7.81 6.62 1.17
N GLN A 53 -7.45 6.34 2.41
CA GLN A 53 -8.43 6.05 3.46
C GLN A 53 -9.39 7.24 3.68
N ARG A 54 -8.89 8.48 3.62
CA ARG A 54 -9.74 9.68 3.72
C ARG A 54 -10.74 9.76 2.57
N CYS A 55 -10.31 9.50 1.34
CA CYS A 55 -11.21 9.48 0.19
C CYS A 55 -12.24 8.35 0.26
N ILE A 56 -11.85 7.16 0.74
CA ILE A 56 -12.79 6.03 0.96
C ILE A 56 -13.87 6.40 1.97
N ASN A 57 -13.47 7.03 3.09
CA ASN A 57 -14.42 7.50 4.09
C ASN A 57 -15.39 8.53 3.50
N GLU A 58 -14.89 9.50 2.72
CA GLU A 58 -15.76 10.47 2.04
C GLU A 58 -16.74 9.81 1.05
N VAL A 59 -16.29 8.84 0.26
CA VAL A 59 -17.16 8.08 -0.66
C VAL A 59 -18.24 7.32 0.12
N THR A 60 -17.90 6.77 1.28
CA THR A 60 -18.84 6.05 2.16
C THR A 60 -19.93 7.01 2.66
N ASP A 61 -19.54 8.16 3.22
CA ASP A 61 -20.47 9.20 3.69
C ASP A 61 -21.35 9.74 2.56
N LEU A 62 -20.81 9.89 1.35
CA LEU A 62 -21.57 10.34 0.18
C LEU A 62 -22.58 9.29 -0.27
N ASN A 63 -22.23 8.00 -0.22
CA ASN A 63 -23.15 6.92 -0.54
C ASN A 63 -24.34 6.87 0.43
N GLU A 64 -24.09 7.08 1.72
CA GLU A 64 -25.17 7.20 2.72
C GLU A 64 -26.09 8.39 2.44
N GLN A 65 -25.52 9.53 2.06
CA GLN A 65 -26.30 10.72 1.68
C GLN A 65 -27.07 10.56 0.36
N LEU A 66 -26.58 9.73 -0.57
CA LEU A 66 -27.24 9.43 -1.84
C LEU A 66 -28.38 8.41 -1.70
N GLU A 67 -28.39 7.63 -0.63
CA GLU A 67 -29.36 6.55 -0.39
C GLU A 67 -30.84 7.02 -0.46
N PRO A 68 -31.24 8.16 0.14
CA PRO A 68 -32.61 8.68 0.03
C PRO A 68 -33.01 9.09 -1.40
N PHE A 69 -32.03 9.43 -2.24
CA PHE A 69 -32.26 9.76 -3.65
C PHE A 69 -32.40 8.49 -4.48
N ARG A 70 -31.60 7.44 -4.22
CA ARG A 70 -31.74 6.13 -4.86
C ARG A 70 -33.13 5.53 -4.65
N ARG A 71 -33.66 5.59 -3.42
CA ARG A 71 -35.01 5.08 -3.09
C ARG A 71 -36.14 5.83 -3.78
N ARG A 72 -35.91 7.09 -4.16
CA ARG A 72 -36.91 7.98 -4.77
C ARG A 72 -36.55 8.35 -6.22
N TRP A 73 -35.70 7.55 -6.85
CA TRP A 73 -35.08 7.90 -8.13
C TRP A 73 -36.10 8.23 -9.21
N ASP A 74 -37.14 7.41 -9.36
CA ASP A 74 -38.17 7.63 -10.38
C ASP A 74 -38.93 8.95 -10.16
N ALA A 75 -39.24 9.28 -8.90
CA ALA A 75 -39.94 10.52 -8.55
C ALA A 75 -39.04 11.75 -8.80
N ILE A 76 -37.76 11.68 -8.43
CA ILE A 76 -36.78 12.75 -8.67
C ILE A 76 -36.58 12.92 -10.18
N ARG A 77 -36.35 11.84 -10.91
CA ARG A 77 -36.18 11.85 -12.37
C ARG A 77 -37.39 12.43 -13.08
N ALA A 78 -38.60 12.12 -12.64
CA ALA A 78 -39.83 12.70 -13.20
C ALA A 78 -39.94 14.22 -12.93
N ALA A 79 -39.38 14.71 -11.83
CA ALA A 79 -39.40 16.12 -11.46
C ALA A 79 -38.28 16.96 -12.13
N LEU A 80 -37.20 16.33 -12.57
CA LEU A 80 -36.06 16.97 -13.23
C LEU A 80 -36.36 17.42 -14.67
N GLY A 81 -35.79 18.56 -15.06
CA GLY A 81 -35.79 19.01 -16.45
C GLY A 81 -35.02 18.05 -17.37
N ALA A 82 -35.20 18.17 -18.69
CA ALA A 82 -34.46 17.34 -19.66
C ALA A 82 -32.94 17.51 -19.56
N ALA A 83 -32.46 18.76 -19.44
CA ALA A 83 -31.04 19.06 -19.30
C ALA A 83 -30.45 18.54 -17.98
N GLU A 84 -31.16 18.70 -16.86
CA GLU A 84 -30.70 18.22 -15.55
C GLU A 84 -30.65 16.69 -15.49
N ARG A 85 -31.65 16.01 -16.08
CA ARG A 85 -31.61 14.54 -16.20
C ARG A 85 -30.38 14.06 -16.94
N LEU A 86 -30.06 14.71 -18.06
CA LEU A 86 -28.89 14.36 -18.86
C LEU A 86 -27.60 14.54 -18.06
N ALA A 87 -27.44 15.69 -17.38
CA ALA A 87 -26.27 15.96 -16.53
C ALA A 87 -26.13 14.96 -15.38
N VAL A 88 -27.24 14.57 -14.74
CA VAL A 88 -27.22 13.55 -13.66
C VAL A 88 -26.83 12.18 -14.22
N CYS A 89 -27.38 11.77 -15.37
CA CYS A 89 -26.99 10.52 -16.02
C CYS A 89 -25.49 10.50 -16.35
N GLU A 90 -24.98 11.57 -16.97
CA GLU A 90 -23.55 11.69 -17.29
C GLU A 90 -22.66 11.60 -16.03
N LEU A 91 -23.09 12.19 -14.91
CA LEU A 91 -22.37 12.07 -13.64
C LEU A 91 -22.38 10.66 -13.08
N VAL A 92 -23.51 9.94 -13.19
CA VAL A 92 -23.61 8.55 -12.76
C VAL A 92 -22.67 7.67 -13.60
N ASP A 93 -22.68 7.84 -14.92
CA ASP A 93 -21.81 7.10 -15.84
C ASP A 93 -20.33 7.37 -15.52
N GLN A 94 -19.95 8.64 -15.33
CA GLN A 94 -18.59 9.02 -14.92
C GLN A 94 -18.16 8.37 -13.59
N VAL A 95 -19.06 8.31 -12.60
CA VAL A 95 -18.78 7.67 -11.31
C VAL A 95 -18.58 6.16 -11.48
N GLN A 96 -19.40 5.50 -12.30
CA GLN A 96 -19.29 4.07 -12.57
C GLN A 96 -17.99 3.73 -13.32
N ASP A 97 -17.65 4.50 -14.35
CA ASP A 97 -16.41 4.32 -15.12
C ASP A 97 -15.17 4.50 -14.24
N LEU A 98 -15.16 5.53 -13.38
CA LEU A 98 -14.06 5.76 -12.44
C LEU A 98 -13.91 4.61 -11.44
N LEU A 99 -15.02 4.13 -10.88
CA LEU A 99 -14.98 3.00 -9.93
C LEU A 99 -14.45 1.73 -10.62
N ALA A 100 -14.92 1.42 -11.82
CA ALA A 100 -14.43 0.28 -12.58
C ALA A 100 -12.93 0.40 -12.89
N GLY A 101 -12.47 1.59 -13.27
CA GLY A 101 -11.06 1.89 -13.49
C GLY A 101 -10.19 1.68 -12.24
N ILE A 102 -10.64 2.17 -11.08
CA ILE A 102 -9.93 2.03 -9.80
C ILE A 102 -9.82 0.56 -9.40
N LEU A 103 -10.90 -0.21 -9.51
CA LEU A 103 -10.89 -1.64 -9.17
C LEU A 103 -9.89 -2.42 -10.03
N ASN A 104 -9.89 -2.18 -11.34
CA ASN A 104 -8.94 -2.80 -12.27
C ASN A 104 -7.49 -2.43 -11.94
N GLN A 105 -7.24 -1.18 -11.54
CA GLN A 105 -5.90 -0.73 -11.18
C GLN A 105 -5.42 -1.32 -9.85
N ASP A 106 -6.28 -1.34 -8.83
CA ASP A 106 -5.95 -1.86 -7.50
C ASP A 106 -5.64 -3.36 -7.53
N GLU A 107 -6.33 -4.14 -8.38
CA GLU A 107 -6.01 -5.56 -8.61
C GLU A 107 -4.58 -5.74 -9.15
N GLY A 108 -4.20 -4.91 -10.13
CA GLY A 108 -2.84 -4.91 -10.69
C GLY A 108 -1.76 -4.48 -9.68
N ASP A 109 -2.06 -3.53 -8.80
CA ASP A 109 -1.12 -3.04 -7.79
C ASP A 109 -0.90 -4.05 -6.65
N CYS A 110 -1.94 -4.82 -6.27
CA CYS A 110 -1.81 -5.94 -5.32
C CYS A 110 -0.84 -7.01 -5.83
N ASP A 111 -0.94 -7.35 -7.12
CA ASP A 111 -0.04 -8.31 -7.77
C ASP A 111 1.41 -7.81 -7.81
N LEU A 112 1.63 -6.53 -8.11
CA LEU A 112 2.95 -5.91 -8.12
C LEU A 112 3.61 -5.96 -6.74
N LEU A 113 2.88 -5.57 -5.69
CA LEU A 113 3.36 -5.60 -4.31
C LEU A 113 3.71 -7.03 -3.85
N ARG A 114 2.88 -8.02 -4.23
CA ARG A 114 3.15 -9.43 -3.93
C ARG A 114 4.46 -9.90 -4.57
N ARG A 115 4.64 -9.65 -5.87
CA ARG A 115 5.88 -10.00 -6.61
C ARG A 115 7.12 -9.38 -6.00
N ARG A 116 7.04 -8.11 -5.59
CA ARG A 116 8.17 -7.40 -4.96
C ARG A 116 8.49 -7.98 -3.58
N THR A 117 7.48 -8.30 -2.78
CA THR A 117 7.66 -8.96 -1.48
C THR A 117 8.36 -10.30 -1.65
N ASP A 118 7.97 -11.09 -2.65
CA ASP A 118 8.59 -12.39 -2.93
C ASP A 118 10.04 -12.25 -3.41
N ALA A 119 10.34 -11.25 -4.25
CA ALA A 119 11.71 -10.94 -4.68
C ALA A 119 12.62 -10.54 -3.49
N ILE A 120 12.12 -9.69 -2.58
CA ILE A 120 12.85 -9.29 -1.37
C ILE A 120 13.12 -10.52 -0.47
N ARG A 121 12.12 -11.39 -0.29
CA ARG A 121 12.30 -12.63 0.48
C ARG A 121 13.34 -13.55 -0.16
N GLY A 122 13.32 -13.72 -1.48
CA GLY A 122 14.31 -14.51 -2.22
C GLY A 122 15.73 -13.95 -2.07
N ALA A 123 15.89 -12.63 -2.19
CA ALA A 123 17.17 -11.96 -1.99
C ALA A 123 17.68 -12.11 -0.54
N ALA A 124 16.79 -11.95 0.46
CA ALA A 124 17.12 -12.13 1.86
C ALA A 124 17.56 -13.58 2.19
N ALA A 125 16.87 -14.58 1.62
CA ALA A 125 17.22 -15.99 1.76
C ALA A 125 18.58 -16.33 1.11
N THR A 126 18.86 -15.76 -0.05
CA THR A 126 20.15 -15.92 -0.74
C THR A 126 21.28 -15.29 0.07
N ALA A 127 21.05 -14.09 0.61
CA ALA A 127 22.02 -13.39 1.45
C ALA A 127 22.29 -14.11 2.78
N SER A 128 21.27 -14.72 3.41
CA SER A 128 21.46 -15.51 4.63
C SER A 128 22.23 -16.81 4.35
N ALA A 129 21.90 -17.51 3.26
CA ALA A 129 22.63 -18.72 2.84
C ALA A 129 24.10 -18.43 2.53
N GLY A 130 24.40 -17.31 1.84
CA GLY A 130 25.77 -16.88 1.57
C GLY A 130 26.57 -16.56 2.84
N ARG A 131 25.95 -15.93 3.84
CA ARG A 131 26.57 -15.70 5.16
C ARG A 131 26.87 -17.01 5.89
N GLN A 132 25.96 -17.99 5.82
CA GLN A 132 26.15 -19.29 6.45
C GLN A 132 27.29 -20.07 5.79
N LEU A 133 27.37 -20.07 4.46
CA LEU A 133 28.47 -20.69 3.71
C LEU A 133 29.82 -20.01 4.03
N ASN A 134 29.88 -18.67 4.02
CA ASN A 134 31.11 -17.96 4.37
C ASN A 134 31.55 -18.21 5.82
N SER A 135 30.61 -18.34 6.77
CA SER A 135 30.94 -18.68 8.15
C SER A 135 31.47 -20.11 8.30
N ALA A 136 30.96 -21.06 7.51
CA ALA A 136 31.42 -22.44 7.51
C ALA A 136 32.84 -22.58 6.94
N TYR A 137 33.15 -21.87 5.85
CA TYR A 137 34.51 -21.85 5.29
C TYR A 137 35.50 -21.07 6.18
N GLY A 138 35.07 -19.97 6.81
CA GLY A 138 35.90 -19.23 7.77
C GLY A 138 36.25 -20.05 9.02
N ALA A 139 35.29 -20.78 9.59
CA ALA A 139 35.52 -21.63 10.76
C ALA A 139 36.42 -22.84 10.45
N ALA A 140 36.29 -23.43 9.25
CA ALA A 140 37.15 -24.53 8.81
C ALA A 140 38.61 -24.10 8.60
N ALA A 141 38.85 -22.85 8.17
CA ALA A 141 40.19 -22.31 7.98
C ALA A 141 40.92 -22.00 9.31
N TYR A 142 40.19 -21.65 10.38
CA TYR A 142 40.78 -21.39 11.71
C TYR A 142 40.80 -22.60 12.65
N GLY A 143 39.99 -23.63 12.42
CA GLY A 143 39.92 -24.84 13.26
C GLY A 143 41.04 -25.86 13.03
N ALA A 144 41.78 -25.78 11.92
CA ALA A 144 42.81 -26.76 11.56
C ALA A 144 44.24 -26.40 12.01
N GLY A 145 44.44 -25.29 12.76
CA GLY A 145 45.76 -24.83 13.22
C GLY A 145 46.00 -24.91 14.74
N GLY A 146 45.03 -25.39 15.53
CA GLY A 146 45.01 -25.21 16.98
C GLY A 146 45.34 -26.46 17.81
N TYR A 147 46.44 -27.17 17.53
CA TYR A 147 47.03 -28.12 18.47
C TYR A 147 48.56 -28.04 18.41
N GLY A 148 49.17 -27.36 19.38
CA GLY A 148 50.62 -27.25 19.46
C GLY A 148 51.13 -26.43 20.64
N ALA A 149 51.38 -27.13 21.74
CA ALA A 149 52.39 -26.83 22.77
C ALA A 149 52.23 -25.57 23.64
N GLY A 150 51.82 -25.79 24.89
CA GLY A 150 51.86 -24.76 25.93
C GLY A 150 51.63 -25.29 27.33
N THR A 151 52.39 -26.30 27.76
CA THR A 151 52.55 -26.65 29.19
C THR A 151 53.92 -27.28 29.41
N TYR A 152 54.88 -26.48 29.86
CA TYR A 152 56.08 -26.98 30.54
C TYR A 152 56.22 -26.22 31.85
N VAL A 153 55.81 -26.86 32.93
CA VAL A 153 56.08 -26.47 34.32
C VAL A 153 56.50 -27.77 35.01
N ASP A 154 57.78 -27.90 35.35
CA ASP A 154 58.27 -27.99 36.75
C ASP A 154 59.63 -28.72 36.87
N ARG A 155 60.46 -28.14 37.75
CA ARG A 155 61.45 -28.73 38.68
C ARG A 155 62.89 -29.10 38.31
N THR A 156 63.70 -28.96 39.38
CA THR A 156 65.13 -29.20 39.68
C THR A 156 66.10 -28.10 39.20
N ASP A 157 66.92 -27.44 40.04
CA ASP A 157 67.61 -27.94 41.22
C ASP A 157 67.91 -26.86 42.28
N GLU A 158 67.99 -27.33 43.52
CA GLU A 158 68.43 -26.63 44.74
C GLU A 158 69.96 -26.45 44.78
N GLU A 159 70.38 -25.36 45.42
CA GLU A 159 71.55 -25.12 46.28
C GLU A 159 72.87 -25.94 46.10
N HIS A 160 74.00 -25.23 45.93
CA HIS A 160 75.05 -25.18 46.97
C HIS A 160 76.25 -24.26 46.60
N THR A 161 76.45 -23.24 47.44
CA THR A 161 77.67 -22.86 48.20
C THR A 161 79.08 -22.89 47.58
N THR A 162 79.90 -21.92 48.06
CA THR A 162 81.39 -21.82 48.14
C THR A 162 82.04 -21.04 46.98
N ARG A 163 82.81 -19.96 47.16
CA ARG A 163 83.63 -19.48 48.28
C ARG A 163 83.87 -17.96 48.14
#